data_AF-A0A382CQS5-F1
#
_entry.id   AF-A0A382CQS5-F1
#
_cell.length_a   1.000
_cell.length_b   1.000
_cell.length_c   1.000
_cell.angle_alpha   90.00
_cell.angle_beta   90.00
_cell.angle_gamma   90.00
#
_symmetry.space_group_name_H-M   'P 1'
#
loop_
_entity.id
_entity.type
_entity.pdbx_description
1 polymer ?
#
loop_
_entity_poly.entity_id
_entity_poly.type
_entity_poly.pdbx_seq_one_letter_code
_entity_poly.pdbx_strand_id
1 'polypeptide(L)'
;NIYLFPATLNNFQLAQINTITGSGASDAVFLFGDKTKYGFFLEDNSRMIDMAWGNGSMGVLVGLDMNSETADDGTGKTADLGDMTINAAFGQTLGFGDLGVSFEMASDDGASTEATDDESEMTIGLNLRRNQSLWVFEGILVGFEMVTGSQDKATWSTMGLSLDLFNHWGLGSGTDLLFALGFGFASESSNSGVSGANDVKSTTMLFPKSTVAVETAITDWATARAGVTNNHTLSNSEDDGAGADNSVTGSNGDSDFAATFGLGFDYGGFTLDMVINPGFYTDPVSHITGFNDSSLGYAASITYAW
;
A
#
# COMPACT_ATOMS: atom_id res chain seq x y z
N ASN A 1 -6.64 2.68 -4.28
CA ASN A 1 -6.90 3.90 -5.10
C ASN A 1 -7.59 5.01 -4.34
N ILE A 2 -8.67 4.78 -3.58
CA ILE A 2 -9.37 5.86 -2.86
C ILE A 2 -8.45 6.57 -1.84
N TYR A 3 -7.64 5.83 -1.07
CA TYR A 3 -6.64 6.41 -0.17
C TYR A 3 -5.65 7.36 -0.85
N LEU A 4 -5.21 7.04 -2.08
CA LEU A 4 -4.29 7.88 -2.86
C LEU A 4 -5.00 9.02 -3.59
N PHE A 5 -6.26 8.81 -3.99
CA PHE A 5 -7.08 9.76 -4.75
C PHE A 5 -8.50 9.79 -4.17
N PRO A 6 -8.75 10.53 -3.06
CA PRO A 6 -10.06 10.52 -2.40
C PRO A 6 -11.23 10.87 -3.31
N ALA A 7 -11.03 11.71 -4.33
CA ALA A 7 -12.07 12.04 -5.32
C ALA A 7 -12.61 10.81 -6.07
N THR A 8 -11.84 9.72 -6.17
CA THR A 8 -12.28 8.49 -6.83
C THR A 8 -13.39 7.76 -6.07
N LEU A 9 -13.62 8.08 -4.79
CA LEU A 9 -14.79 7.64 -4.02
C LEU A 9 -16.10 7.80 -4.82
N ASN A 10 -16.19 8.88 -5.61
CA ASN A 10 -17.35 9.22 -6.41
C ASN A 10 -17.69 8.18 -7.51
N ASN A 11 -16.77 7.29 -7.83
CA ASN A 11 -16.93 6.26 -8.85
C ASN A 11 -17.52 4.96 -8.30
N PHE A 12 -17.75 4.87 -6.99
CA PHE A 12 -18.09 3.63 -6.33
C PHE A 12 -19.43 3.71 -5.59
N GLN A 13 -20.08 2.55 -5.54
CA GLN A 13 -21.25 2.26 -4.73
C GLN A 13 -21.20 0.76 -4.43
N LEU A 14 -20.57 0.43 -3.31
CA LEU A 14 -20.17 -0.94 -3.01
C LEU A 14 -20.00 -1.20 -1.52
N ALA A 15 -20.08 -2.48 -1.17
CA ALA A 15 -19.67 -3.05 0.09
C ALA A 15 -18.63 -4.10 -0.25
N GLN A 16 -17.45 -4.03 0.35
CA GLN A 16 -16.39 -4.99 0.09
C GLN A 16 -15.77 -5.45 1.39
N ILE A 17 -15.52 -6.75 1.48
CA ILE A 17 -14.76 -7.38 2.56
C ILE A 17 -13.45 -7.85 1.93
N ASN A 18 -12.33 -7.40 2.49
CA ASN A 18 -11.00 -7.65 1.97
C ASN A 18 -10.18 -8.53 2.91
N THR A 19 -9.05 -9.00 2.39
CA THR A 19 -8.03 -9.70 3.18
C THR A 19 -8.63 -10.90 3.93
N ILE A 20 -9.53 -11.63 3.25
CA ILE A 20 -10.10 -12.86 3.78
C ILE A 20 -9.02 -13.93 3.71
N THR A 21 -8.52 -14.34 4.87
CA THR A 21 -7.51 -15.38 5.05
C THR A 21 -8.06 -16.51 5.93
N GLY A 22 -7.22 -17.48 6.27
CA GLY A 22 -7.60 -18.56 7.19
C GLY A 22 -7.97 -18.10 8.60
N SER A 23 -7.57 -16.90 9.02
CA SER A 23 -7.88 -16.32 10.33
C SER A 23 -9.12 -15.42 10.35
N GLY A 24 -9.74 -15.14 9.20
CA GLY A 24 -10.87 -14.21 9.09
C GLY A 24 -10.64 -13.13 8.04
N ALA A 25 -11.44 -12.07 8.09
CA ALA A 25 -11.26 -10.85 7.30
C ALA A 25 -10.69 -9.76 8.20
N SER A 26 -9.72 -8.98 7.70
CA SER A 26 -9.19 -7.84 8.46
C SER A 26 -9.83 -6.51 8.09
N ASP A 27 -10.33 -6.36 6.85
CA ASP A 27 -10.77 -5.05 6.36
C ASP A 27 -12.14 -5.12 5.69
N ALA A 28 -12.94 -4.08 5.85
CA ALA A 28 -14.18 -3.89 5.13
C ALA A 28 -14.38 -2.42 4.75
N VAL A 29 -15.01 -2.19 3.60
CA VAL A 29 -15.38 -0.86 3.13
C VAL A 29 -16.84 -0.83 2.72
N PHE A 30 -17.54 0.25 3.08
CA PHE A 30 -18.93 0.48 2.72
C PHE A 30 -19.10 1.88 2.14
N LEU A 31 -19.37 1.95 0.83
CA LEU A 31 -19.46 3.19 0.05
C LEU A 31 -20.88 3.34 -0.52
N PHE A 32 -21.53 4.47 -0.23
CA PHE A 32 -22.93 4.68 -0.59
C PHE A 32 -23.25 6.15 -0.86
N GLY A 33 -24.47 6.40 -1.34
CA GLY A 33 -24.97 7.72 -1.69
C GLY A 33 -25.02 7.98 -3.20
N ASP A 34 -25.71 9.04 -3.59
CA ASP A 34 -25.96 9.39 -4.99
C ASP A 34 -24.93 10.40 -5.51
N LYS A 35 -25.31 11.68 -5.57
CA LYS A 35 -24.44 12.80 -5.97
C LYS A 35 -23.35 13.10 -4.94
N THR A 36 -23.66 12.85 -3.69
CA THR A 36 -22.73 12.94 -2.58
C THR A 36 -22.49 11.53 -2.08
N LYS A 37 -21.24 11.11 -2.07
CA LYS A 37 -20.82 9.80 -1.58
C LYS A 37 -20.33 9.90 -0.13
N TYR A 38 -20.57 8.83 0.59
CA TYR A 38 -20.07 8.61 1.94
C TYR A 38 -19.41 7.23 1.98
N GLY A 39 -18.40 7.09 2.82
CA GLY A 39 -17.70 5.83 3.02
C GLY A 39 -17.42 5.58 4.49
N PHE A 40 -17.44 4.31 4.88
CA PHE A 40 -16.85 3.83 6.13
C PHE A 40 -15.81 2.77 5.78
N PHE A 41 -14.63 2.89 6.37
CA PHE A 41 -13.60 1.85 6.34
C PHE A 41 -13.53 1.25 7.74
N LEU A 42 -13.34 -0.06 7.79
CA LEU A 42 -13.26 -0.84 9.01
C LEU A 42 -12.03 -1.71 8.87
N GLU A 43 -11.13 -1.63 9.84
CA GLU A 43 -9.88 -2.39 9.84
C GLU A 43 -9.75 -3.04 11.23
N ASP A 44 -9.20 -4.25 11.32
CA ASP A 44 -9.17 -5.07 12.56
C ASP A 44 -8.48 -4.38 13.74
N ASN A 45 -7.60 -3.42 13.44
CA ASN A 45 -6.86 -2.61 14.41
C ASN A 45 -7.38 -1.17 14.56
N SER A 46 -8.25 -0.71 13.66
CA SER A 46 -8.85 0.62 13.66
C SER A 46 -10.12 0.63 14.52
N ARG A 47 -10.00 1.14 15.75
CA ARG A 47 -11.08 1.00 16.75
C ARG A 47 -12.05 2.18 16.83
N MET A 48 -11.86 3.22 16.02
CA MET A 48 -12.73 4.39 16.10
C MET A 48 -13.44 4.71 14.79
N ILE A 49 -12.83 5.49 13.91
CA ILE A 49 -13.56 6.11 12.81
C ILE A 49 -12.64 6.31 11.59
N ASP A 50 -12.95 5.60 10.50
CA ASP A 50 -12.46 5.94 9.17
C ASP A 50 -13.61 6.26 8.24
N MET A 51 -13.67 7.52 7.79
CA MET A 51 -14.79 8.05 7.03
C MET A 51 -14.36 8.70 5.73
N ALA A 52 -15.16 8.46 4.70
CA ALA A 52 -15.06 9.10 3.41
C ALA A 52 -16.22 10.05 3.16
N TRP A 53 -15.94 11.14 2.44
CA TRP A 53 -16.94 12.00 1.84
C TRP A 53 -16.52 12.42 0.45
N GLY A 54 -17.47 12.56 -0.48
CA GLY A 54 -17.20 13.07 -1.83
C GLY A 54 -18.43 13.72 -2.46
N ASN A 55 -18.21 14.65 -3.39
CA ASN A 55 -19.27 15.44 -4.01
C ASN A 55 -19.32 15.34 -5.55
N GLY A 56 -18.66 14.34 -6.12
CA GLY A 56 -18.50 14.14 -7.56
C GLY A 56 -17.21 14.72 -8.15
N SER A 57 -16.59 15.70 -7.50
CA SER A 57 -15.35 16.35 -8.00
C SER A 57 -14.19 16.30 -7.00
N MET A 58 -14.53 16.29 -5.72
CA MET A 58 -13.63 16.25 -4.59
C MET A 58 -13.96 15.04 -3.72
N GLY A 59 -12.97 14.60 -2.96
CA GLY A 59 -13.15 13.64 -1.88
C GLY A 59 -12.26 13.99 -0.70
N VAL A 60 -12.71 13.57 0.48
CA VAL A 60 -12.00 13.71 1.76
C VAL A 60 -12.07 12.36 2.46
N LEU A 61 -10.95 11.96 3.05
CA LEU A 61 -10.86 10.89 4.02
C LEU A 61 -10.40 11.48 5.35
N VAL A 62 -10.99 11.02 6.45
CA VAL A 62 -10.52 11.31 7.79
C VAL A 62 -10.55 10.02 8.57
N GLY A 63 -9.43 9.72 9.21
CA GLY A 63 -9.25 8.57 10.07
C GLY A 63 -8.81 8.99 11.47
N LEU A 64 -9.35 8.29 12.46
CA LEU A 64 -8.91 8.32 13.83
C LEU A 64 -8.86 6.87 14.30
N ASP A 65 -7.68 6.45 14.72
CA ASP A 65 -7.42 5.15 15.29
C ASP A 65 -6.83 5.30 16.67
N MET A 66 -7.31 4.47 17.58
CA MET A 66 -6.86 4.43 18.96
C MET A 66 -6.89 3.00 19.46
N ASN A 67 -5.75 2.46 19.82
CA ASN A 67 -5.64 1.21 20.53
C ASN A 67 -5.22 1.49 21.97
N SER A 68 -5.64 0.61 22.86
CA SER A 68 -5.10 0.52 24.20
C SER A 68 -5.04 -0.94 24.60
N GLU A 69 -3.94 -1.34 25.21
CA GLU A 69 -3.79 -2.65 25.80
C GLU A 69 -3.16 -2.55 27.19
N THR A 70 -3.59 -3.43 28.09
CA THR A 70 -2.94 -3.57 29.38
C THR A 70 -1.95 -4.73 29.30
N ALA A 71 -0.66 -4.45 29.42
CA ALA A 71 0.41 -5.43 29.35
C ALA A 71 1.20 -5.52 30.67
N ASP A 72 1.81 -6.67 30.95
CA ASP A 72 2.85 -6.78 31.99
C ASP A 72 4.10 -6.07 31.48
N ASP A 73 4.55 -5.04 32.19
CA ASP A 73 5.68 -4.21 31.78
C ASP A 73 7.05 -4.86 32.00
N GLY A 74 7.07 -6.16 32.33
CA GLY A 74 8.28 -6.92 32.62
C GLY A 74 8.89 -6.61 33.98
N THR A 75 8.31 -5.67 34.74
CA THR A 75 8.70 -5.34 36.12
C THR A 75 7.72 -5.91 37.16
N GLY A 76 6.71 -6.65 36.71
CA GLY A 76 5.63 -7.18 37.56
C GLY A 76 4.57 -6.13 37.88
N LYS A 77 4.51 -5.03 37.12
CA LYS A 77 3.42 -4.06 37.12
C LYS A 77 2.66 -4.16 35.80
N THR A 78 1.41 -3.75 35.80
CA THR A 78 0.63 -3.58 34.58
C THR A 78 0.84 -2.16 34.05
N ALA A 79 1.24 -2.04 32.78
CA ALA A 79 1.21 -0.81 32.01
C ALA A 79 -0.05 -0.75 31.16
N ASP A 80 -0.66 0.44 31.06
CA ASP A 80 -1.60 0.72 29.99
C ASP A 80 -0.76 1.31 28.85
N LEU A 81 -0.68 0.57 27.74
CA LEU A 81 0.00 0.98 26.51
C LEU A 81 -1.07 1.45 25.53
N GLY A 82 -0.74 2.41 24.67
CA GLY A 82 -1.68 2.90 23.69
C GLY A 82 -1.00 3.49 22.48
N ASP A 83 -1.68 3.33 21.35
CA ASP A 83 -1.33 4.01 20.11
C ASP A 83 -2.47 4.96 19.71
N MET A 84 -2.12 5.99 18.94
CA MET A 84 -3.09 6.86 18.31
C MET A 84 -2.59 7.26 16.94
N THR A 85 -3.45 7.14 15.94
CA THR A 85 -3.23 7.68 14.60
C THR A 85 -4.34 8.63 14.23
N ILE A 86 -3.97 9.80 13.70
CA ILE A 86 -4.91 10.77 13.11
C ILE A 86 -4.46 10.99 11.68
N ASN A 87 -5.33 10.66 10.73
CA ASN A 87 -5.06 10.86 9.31
C ASN A 87 -6.14 11.69 8.63
N ALA A 88 -5.73 12.41 7.59
CA ALA A 88 -6.61 13.13 6.69
C ALA A 88 -6.05 13.09 5.28
N ALA A 89 -6.91 12.79 4.31
CA ALA A 89 -6.57 12.87 2.90
C ALA A 89 -7.59 13.71 2.15
N PHE A 90 -7.10 14.47 1.17
CA PHE A 90 -7.93 15.25 0.25
C PHE A 90 -7.58 14.89 -1.18
N GLY A 91 -8.60 14.79 -2.03
CA GLY A 91 -8.41 14.55 -3.45
C GLY A 91 -9.36 15.37 -4.30
N GLN A 92 -8.89 15.71 -5.50
CA GLN A 92 -9.69 16.43 -6.49
C GLN A 92 -9.28 16.06 -7.91
N THR A 93 -10.28 15.90 -8.78
CA THR A 93 -10.05 15.86 -10.23
C THR A 93 -9.91 17.28 -10.75
N LEU A 94 -8.74 17.60 -11.30
CA LEU A 94 -8.37 18.89 -11.86
C LEU A 94 -8.20 18.79 -13.38
N GLY A 95 -8.13 19.92 -14.07
CA GLY A 95 -7.98 19.93 -15.53
C GLY A 95 -6.68 19.29 -16.05
N PHE A 96 -5.67 19.13 -15.19
CA PHE A 96 -4.40 18.48 -15.53
C PHE A 96 -4.32 17.01 -15.08
N GLY A 97 -5.27 16.51 -14.28
CA GLY A 97 -5.21 15.18 -13.67
C GLY A 97 -5.93 15.09 -12.32
N ASP A 98 -5.93 13.91 -11.74
CA ASP A 98 -6.34 13.66 -10.36
C ASP A 98 -5.18 13.97 -9.41
N LEU A 99 -5.43 14.84 -8.44
CA LEU A 99 -4.51 15.14 -7.35
C LEU A 99 -5.03 14.51 -6.06
N GLY A 100 -4.14 13.91 -5.28
CA GLY A 100 -4.37 13.50 -3.91
C GLY A 100 -3.26 14.01 -3.00
N VAL A 101 -3.61 14.40 -1.80
CA VAL A 101 -2.68 14.76 -0.72
C VAL A 101 -3.13 14.07 0.56
N SER A 102 -2.18 13.64 1.37
CA SER A 102 -2.44 13.01 2.65
C SER A 102 -1.53 13.58 3.73
N PHE A 103 -2.04 13.52 4.95
CA PHE A 103 -1.35 13.87 6.17
C PHE A 103 -1.73 12.86 7.24
N GLU A 104 -0.75 12.40 8.01
CA GLU A 104 -0.95 11.51 9.13
C GLU A 104 -0.01 11.88 10.26
N MET A 105 -0.49 11.71 11.49
CA MET A 105 0.34 11.67 12.69
C MET A 105 0.02 10.40 13.45
N ALA A 106 1.07 9.73 13.92
CA ALA A 106 0.95 8.58 14.80
C ALA A 106 1.76 8.80 16.07
N SER A 107 1.34 8.16 17.16
CA SER A 107 2.09 8.12 18.41
C SER A 107 1.89 6.77 19.09
N ASP A 108 2.93 6.29 19.78
CA ASP A 108 2.92 5.05 20.57
C ASP A 108 3.56 5.31 21.95
N ASP A 109 2.85 4.93 23.02
CA ASP A 109 3.24 5.04 24.44
C ASP A 109 4.29 3.98 24.87
N GLY A 110 4.91 3.31 23.90
CA GLY A 110 6.03 2.40 24.13
C GLY A 110 5.64 1.12 24.86
N ALA A 111 6.64 0.40 25.41
CA ALA A 111 6.45 -0.97 25.92
C ALA A 111 6.41 -1.09 27.46
N SER A 112 6.55 -0.01 28.24
CA SER A 112 6.58 -0.11 29.71
C SER A 112 6.28 1.21 30.43
N THR A 113 5.80 1.14 31.68
CA THR A 113 5.50 2.33 32.53
C THR A 113 6.70 3.22 32.88
N GLU A 114 7.92 2.74 32.61
CA GLU A 114 9.18 3.46 32.87
C GLU A 114 9.79 4.03 31.57
N ALA A 115 9.21 3.72 30.40
CA ALA A 115 9.60 4.35 29.15
C ALA A 115 9.15 5.82 29.19
N THR A 116 10.09 6.72 28.93
CA THR A 116 9.81 8.16 28.70
C THR A 116 9.91 8.52 27.23
N ASP A 117 10.05 7.49 26.40
CA ASP A 117 10.62 7.56 25.06
C ASP A 117 9.52 7.13 24.09
N ASP A 118 8.44 7.92 24.09
CA ASP A 118 7.27 7.69 23.27
C ASP A 118 7.63 7.96 21.80
N GLU A 119 7.20 7.06 20.93
CA GLU A 119 7.40 7.22 19.50
C GLU A 119 6.34 8.18 18.95
N SER A 120 6.78 9.08 18.07
CA SER A 120 5.87 9.95 17.32
C SER A 120 6.30 10.03 15.87
N GLU A 121 5.35 9.93 14.97
CA GLU A 121 5.56 9.99 13.52
C GLU A 121 4.63 11.02 12.88
N MET A 122 5.11 11.64 11.81
CA MET A 122 4.34 12.46 10.89
C MET A 122 4.64 12.04 9.46
N THR A 123 3.57 11.81 8.70
CA THR A 123 3.64 11.43 7.29
C THR A 123 2.90 12.45 6.43
N ILE A 124 3.55 12.85 5.33
CA ILE A 124 2.94 13.67 4.28
C ILE A 124 3.03 12.95 2.95
N GLY A 125 1.92 12.90 2.22
CA GLY A 125 1.84 12.24 0.93
C GLY A 125 1.28 13.15 -0.16
N LEU A 126 1.74 12.95 -1.39
CA LEU A 126 1.20 13.56 -2.60
C LEU A 126 1.14 12.52 -3.71
N ASN A 127 -0.01 12.46 -4.39
CA ASN A 127 -0.22 11.58 -5.53
C ASN A 127 -0.78 12.38 -6.70
N LEU A 128 -0.27 12.12 -7.91
CA LEU A 128 -0.77 12.70 -9.15
C LEU A 128 -0.99 11.58 -10.16
N ARG A 129 -2.20 11.50 -10.71
CA ARG A 129 -2.50 10.64 -11.85
C ARG A 129 -3.06 11.48 -12.99
N ARG A 130 -2.53 11.31 -14.19
CA ARG A 130 -3.08 11.98 -15.37
C ARG A 130 -2.86 11.17 -16.63
N ASN A 131 -3.64 11.50 -17.65
CA ASN A 131 -3.37 11.01 -19.00
C ASN A 131 -2.11 11.71 -19.54
N GLN A 132 -1.22 10.91 -20.13
CA GLN A 132 0.05 11.33 -20.69
C GLN A 132 0.33 10.49 -21.93
N SER A 133 0.31 11.11 -23.11
CA SER A 133 0.78 10.44 -24.33
C SER A 133 2.29 10.59 -24.41
N LEU A 134 3.02 9.53 -24.09
CA LEU A 134 4.48 9.48 -24.23
C LEU A 134 4.89 8.10 -24.74
N TRP A 135 5.35 8.06 -25.99
CA TRP A 135 5.71 6.82 -26.69
C TRP A 135 4.56 5.80 -26.74
N VAL A 136 4.63 4.71 -25.98
CA VAL A 136 3.59 3.68 -25.90
C VAL A 136 2.70 3.82 -24.66
N PHE A 137 2.97 4.81 -23.81
CA PHE A 137 2.24 5.03 -22.56
C PHE A 137 1.15 6.09 -22.73
N GLU A 138 0.06 5.89 -21.98
CA GLU A 138 -1.15 6.74 -22.01
C GLU A 138 -1.47 7.35 -20.64
N GLY A 139 -0.92 6.79 -19.57
CA GLY A 139 -1.05 7.29 -18.21
C GLY A 139 0.31 7.56 -17.57
N ILE A 140 0.30 8.49 -16.61
CA ILE A 140 1.38 8.67 -15.65
C ILE A 140 0.80 8.68 -14.25
N LEU A 141 1.49 8.02 -13.34
CA LEU A 141 1.29 8.05 -11.90
C LEU A 141 2.57 8.58 -11.25
N VAL A 142 2.43 9.56 -10.37
CA VAL A 142 3.53 10.09 -9.55
C VAL A 142 3.10 9.98 -8.10
N GLY A 143 3.96 9.43 -7.26
CA GLY A 143 3.78 9.35 -5.81
C GLY A 143 4.96 10.00 -5.11
N PHE A 144 4.69 10.77 -4.07
CA PHE A 144 5.67 11.29 -3.14
C PHE A 144 5.18 11.03 -1.73
N GLU A 145 6.09 10.61 -0.87
CA GLU A 145 5.84 10.43 0.56
C GLU A 145 7.06 10.87 1.34
N MET A 146 6.83 11.50 2.49
CA MET A 146 7.85 11.76 3.47
C MET A 146 7.30 11.40 4.84
N VAL A 147 8.09 10.62 5.56
CA VAL A 147 7.85 10.20 6.94
C VAL A 147 8.95 10.81 7.80
N THR A 148 8.59 11.34 8.95
CA THR A 148 9.55 11.82 9.95
C THR A 148 9.07 11.39 11.32
N GLY A 149 9.99 10.91 12.17
CA GLY A 149 9.63 10.54 13.53
C GLY A 149 10.76 10.72 14.52
N SER A 150 10.41 10.52 15.79
CA SER A 150 11.33 10.61 16.91
C SER A 150 10.92 9.70 18.04
N GLN A 151 11.92 9.25 18.81
CA GLN A 151 11.77 8.50 20.04
C GLN A 151 12.90 8.92 21.00
N ASP A 152 12.57 9.56 22.12
CA ASP A 152 13.53 10.28 22.99
C ASP A 152 14.46 11.22 22.21
N LYS A 153 15.74 10.87 22.10
CA LYS A 153 16.77 11.64 21.37
C LYS A 153 16.99 11.10 19.96
N ALA A 154 16.45 9.93 19.64
CA ALA A 154 16.54 9.35 18.32
C ALA A 154 15.55 10.06 17.38
N THR A 155 15.95 10.22 16.13
CA THR A 155 15.11 10.84 15.08
C THR A 155 15.33 10.11 13.77
N TRP A 156 14.31 10.01 12.93
CA TRP A 156 14.42 9.45 11.59
C TRP A 156 13.61 10.23 10.57
N SER A 157 13.99 10.07 9.30
CA SER A 157 13.20 10.53 8.17
C SER A 157 13.40 9.62 6.98
N THR A 158 12.29 9.29 6.33
CA THR A 158 12.23 8.56 5.07
C THR A 158 11.54 9.43 4.02
N MET A 159 12.03 9.37 2.78
CA MET A 159 11.43 10.05 1.64
C MET A 159 11.37 9.10 0.44
N GLY A 160 10.18 8.97 -0.13
CA GLY A 160 9.92 8.22 -1.35
C GLY A 160 9.44 9.10 -2.49
N LEU A 161 9.92 8.82 -3.70
CA LEU A 161 9.39 9.38 -4.95
C LEU A 161 9.26 8.26 -5.98
N SER A 162 8.09 8.16 -6.61
CA SER A 162 7.83 7.24 -7.70
C SER A 162 7.26 7.96 -8.91
N LEU A 163 7.62 7.47 -10.10
CA LEU A 163 7.00 7.87 -11.36
C LEU A 163 6.83 6.61 -12.20
N ASP A 164 5.60 6.28 -12.55
CA ASP A 164 5.27 5.13 -13.38
C ASP A 164 4.44 5.59 -14.59
N LEU A 165 4.93 5.30 -15.79
CA LEU A 165 4.19 5.44 -17.04
C LEU A 165 3.50 4.12 -17.33
N PHE A 166 2.23 4.14 -17.72
CA PHE A 166 1.47 2.91 -17.94
C PHE A 166 0.53 2.98 -19.14
N ASN A 167 0.20 1.80 -19.68
CA ASN A 167 -0.86 1.62 -20.67
C ASN A 167 -1.58 0.30 -20.47
N HIS A 168 -2.84 0.26 -20.92
CA HIS A 168 -3.66 -0.94 -21.04
C HIS A 168 -3.97 -1.20 -22.52
N TRP A 169 -3.70 -2.41 -23.00
CA TRP A 169 -4.08 -2.84 -24.35
C TRP A 169 -5.09 -3.97 -24.31
N GLY A 170 -6.20 -3.81 -25.02
CA GLY A 170 -7.08 -4.92 -25.36
C GLY A 170 -6.40 -5.80 -26.41
N LEU A 171 -6.11 -7.06 -26.05
CA LEU A 171 -5.48 -8.04 -26.92
C LEU A 171 -6.50 -8.91 -27.69
N GLY A 172 -7.78 -8.83 -27.33
CA GLY A 172 -8.85 -9.64 -27.91
C GLY A 172 -10.12 -9.58 -27.07
N SER A 173 -11.11 -10.43 -27.39
CA SER A 173 -12.39 -10.49 -26.68
C SER A 173 -12.19 -10.93 -25.22
N GLY A 174 -12.15 -9.95 -24.30
CA GLY A 174 -12.04 -10.18 -22.87
C GLY A 174 -10.61 -10.37 -22.35
N THR A 175 -9.57 -9.95 -23.10
CA THR A 175 -8.18 -9.99 -22.62
C THR A 175 -7.55 -8.61 -22.65
N ASP A 176 -7.06 -8.17 -21.50
CA ASP A 176 -6.37 -6.89 -21.32
C ASP A 176 -4.93 -7.12 -20.83
N LEU A 177 -4.00 -6.32 -21.37
CA LEU A 177 -2.59 -6.29 -21.01
C LEU A 177 -2.26 -4.94 -20.38
N LEU A 178 -1.76 -4.94 -19.16
CA LEU A 178 -1.09 -3.81 -18.52
C LEU A 178 0.42 -3.90 -18.77
N PHE A 179 1.01 -2.79 -19.20
CA PHE A 179 2.45 -2.56 -19.07
C PHE A 179 2.71 -1.23 -18.38
N ALA A 180 3.55 -1.26 -17.36
CA ALA A 180 4.09 -0.06 -16.72
C ALA A 180 5.62 -0.08 -16.72
N LEU A 181 6.20 1.10 -16.88
CA LEU A 181 7.62 1.35 -16.77
C LEU A 181 7.83 2.62 -15.95
N GLY A 182 8.75 2.57 -15.00
CA GLY A 182 8.90 3.66 -14.04
C GLY A 182 10.27 3.78 -13.42
N PHE A 183 10.32 4.73 -12.51
CA PHE A 183 11.44 5.16 -11.70
C PHE A 183 11.01 5.20 -10.24
N GLY A 184 11.92 4.84 -9.34
CA GLY A 184 11.76 5.00 -7.91
C GLY A 184 12.99 5.64 -7.29
N PHE A 185 12.78 6.47 -6.28
CA PHE A 185 13.81 7.00 -5.40
C PHE A 185 13.34 6.82 -3.96
N ALA A 186 14.23 6.34 -3.11
CA ALA A 186 14.04 6.29 -1.67
C ALA A 186 15.28 6.88 -0.99
N SER A 187 15.08 7.59 0.10
CA SER A 187 16.16 8.06 0.97
C SER A 187 15.72 7.94 2.42
N GLU A 188 16.64 7.48 3.27
CA GLU A 188 16.41 7.34 4.70
C GLU A 188 17.57 7.98 5.45
N SER A 189 17.26 8.53 6.61
CA SER A 189 18.25 9.00 7.57
C SER A 189 17.77 8.73 8.97
N SER A 190 18.67 8.29 9.85
CA SER A 190 18.36 8.09 11.27
C SER A 190 19.53 8.52 12.16
N ASN A 191 19.19 9.15 13.27
CA ASN A 191 20.10 9.52 14.34
C ASN A 191 19.68 8.73 15.58
N SER A 192 20.63 8.06 16.23
CA SER A 192 20.36 7.21 17.40
C SER A 192 20.16 7.97 18.71
N GLY A 193 20.35 9.28 18.72
CA GLY A 193 20.36 10.11 19.94
C GLY A 193 21.60 9.95 20.81
N VAL A 194 22.53 9.05 20.44
CA VAL A 194 23.77 8.79 21.19
C VAL A 194 24.80 9.88 20.87
N SER A 195 25.24 10.59 21.91
CA SER A 195 26.25 11.66 21.77
C SER A 195 27.53 11.16 21.08
N GLY A 196 27.87 11.76 19.95
CA GLY A 196 29.06 11.42 19.18
C GLY A 196 28.92 10.23 18.22
N ALA A 197 27.75 9.61 18.14
CA ALA A 197 27.40 8.70 17.05
C ALA A 197 27.13 9.50 15.77
N ASN A 198 27.51 8.94 14.62
CA ASN A 198 27.12 9.50 13.33
C ASN A 198 25.70 9.04 12.98
N ASP A 199 25.06 9.79 12.09
CA ASP A 199 23.78 9.40 11.49
C ASP A 199 23.97 8.22 10.53
N VAL A 200 22.99 7.33 10.46
CA VAL A 200 22.86 6.32 9.41
C VAL A 200 22.09 6.94 8.25
N LYS A 201 22.51 6.70 7.00
CA LYS A 201 21.86 7.25 5.81
C LYS A 201 21.82 6.23 4.70
N SER A 202 20.72 6.15 3.97
CA SER A 202 20.62 5.35 2.75
C SER A 202 19.96 6.14 1.62
N THR A 203 20.36 5.85 0.38
CA THR A 203 19.62 6.28 -0.81
C THR A 203 19.58 5.16 -1.83
N THR A 204 18.40 4.91 -2.41
CA THR A 204 18.21 3.91 -3.45
C THR A 204 17.48 4.53 -4.64
N MET A 205 17.95 4.22 -5.84
CA MET A 205 17.32 4.56 -7.10
C MET A 205 16.97 3.28 -7.85
N LEU A 206 15.70 3.12 -8.18
CA LEU A 206 15.17 2.00 -8.95
C LEU A 206 14.90 2.45 -10.38
N PHE A 207 15.59 1.86 -11.35
CA PHE A 207 15.30 2.07 -12.76
C PHE A 207 15.96 0.99 -13.65
N PRO A 208 15.20 0.33 -14.55
CA PRO A 208 13.75 0.44 -14.68
C PRO A 208 13.00 -0.29 -13.56
N LYS A 209 11.88 0.29 -13.12
CA LYS A 209 10.79 -0.47 -12.50
C LYS A 209 9.84 -0.90 -13.60
N SER A 210 9.47 -2.16 -13.70
CA SER A 210 8.53 -2.63 -14.71
C SER A 210 7.44 -3.50 -14.13
N THR A 211 6.25 -3.41 -14.72
CA THR A 211 5.11 -4.29 -14.42
C THR A 211 4.52 -4.74 -15.74
N VAL A 212 4.29 -6.04 -15.88
CA VAL A 212 3.54 -6.62 -16.99
C VAL A 212 2.45 -7.48 -16.36
N ALA A 213 1.19 -7.22 -16.68
CA ALA A 213 0.08 -8.05 -16.20
C ALA A 213 -0.93 -8.30 -17.29
N VAL A 214 -1.50 -9.50 -17.32
CA VAL A 214 -2.57 -9.89 -18.24
C VAL A 214 -3.77 -10.34 -17.42
N GLU A 215 -4.93 -9.86 -17.81
CA GLU A 215 -6.23 -10.29 -17.32
C GLU A 215 -7.03 -10.87 -18.48
N THR A 216 -7.66 -12.03 -18.30
CA THR A 216 -8.45 -12.68 -19.35
C THR A 216 -9.71 -13.31 -18.80
N ALA A 217 -10.82 -13.09 -19.49
CA ALA A 217 -12.07 -13.82 -19.26
C ALA A 217 -11.89 -15.28 -19.72
N ILE A 218 -12.01 -16.21 -18.77
CA ILE A 218 -12.04 -17.65 -19.05
C ILE A 218 -13.45 -18.04 -19.52
N THR A 219 -14.45 -17.48 -18.83
CA THR A 219 -15.88 -17.59 -19.15
C THR A 219 -16.52 -16.21 -18.95
N ASP A 220 -17.84 -16.12 -19.12
CA ASP A 220 -18.63 -14.93 -18.80
C ASP A 220 -18.70 -14.61 -17.29
N TRP A 221 -18.36 -15.57 -16.43
CA TRP A 221 -18.40 -15.44 -14.96
C TRP A 221 -17.04 -15.66 -14.28
N ALA A 222 -15.98 -15.97 -15.03
CA ALA A 222 -14.66 -16.27 -14.46
C ALA A 222 -13.54 -15.57 -15.22
N THR A 223 -12.62 -14.99 -14.46
CA THR A 223 -11.45 -14.25 -14.95
C THR A 223 -10.17 -14.82 -14.35
N ALA A 224 -9.11 -14.93 -15.15
CA ALA A 224 -7.75 -15.21 -14.68
C ALA A 224 -6.85 -14.00 -14.85
N ARG A 225 -5.92 -13.83 -13.90
CA ARG A 225 -4.91 -12.78 -13.90
C ARG A 225 -3.53 -13.37 -13.65
N ALA A 226 -2.54 -12.86 -14.36
CA ALA A 226 -1.14 -13.13 -14.09
C ALA A 226 -0.35 -11.85 -14.27
N GLY A 227 0.55 -11.54 -13.34
CA GLY A 227 1.38 -10.35 -13.38
C GLY A 227 2.79 -10.63 -12.91
N VAL A 228 3.74 -9.87 -13.43
CA VAL A 228 5.13 -9.85 -13.00
C VAL A 228 5.59 -8.42 -12.77
N THR A 229 6.39 -8.23 -11.73
CA THR A 229 7.08 -6.98 -11.45
C THR A 229 8.58 -7.22 -11.42
N ASN A 230 9.34 -6.24 -11.88
CA ASN A 230 10.79 -6.22 -11.73
C ASN A 230 11.26 -4.83 -11.30
N ASN A 231 11.97 -4.75 -10.18
CA ASN A 231 12.57 -3.52 -9.68
C ASN A 231 14.09 -3.63 -9.80
N HIS A 232 14.69 -2.93 -10.77
CA HIS A 232 16.14 -2.91 -10.96
C HIS A 232 16.79 -1.81 -10.12
N THR A 233 17.72 -2.16 -9.24
CA THR A 233 18.52 -1.22 -8.45
C THR A 233 19.57 -0.58 -9.35
N LEU A 234 19.31 0.66 -9.80
CA LEU A 234 20.25 1.44 -10.59
C LEU A 234 21.42 1.92 -9.72
N SER A 235 21.12 2.40 -8.53
CA SER A 235 22.11 2.90 -7.58
C SER A 235 21.61 2.70 -6.15
N ASN A 236 22.50 2.27 -5.26
CA ASN A 236 22.28 2.26 -3.82
C ASN A 236 23.53 2.81 -3.12
N SER A 237 23.33 3.60 -2.07
CA SER A 237 24.38 4.08 -1.18
C SER A 237 23.92 3.96 0.26
N GLU A 238 24.77 3.41 1.12
CA GLU A 238 24.50 3.25 2.55
C GLU A 238 25.70 3.78 3.35
N ASP A 239 25.42 4.62 4.34
CA ASP A 239 26.35 5.02 5.39
C ASP A 239 25.80 4.42 6.68
N ASP A 240 26.50 3.42 7.22
CA ASP A 240 26.11 2.70 8.43
C ASP A 240 26.43 3.48 9.72
N GLY A 241 26.92 4.72 9.60
CA GLY A 241 27.29 5.57 10.73
C GLY A 241 28.59 5.15 11.42
N ALA A 242 29.33 4.16 10.89
CA ALA A 242 30.57 3.68 11.50
C ALA A 242 31.81 4.47 11.02
N GLY A 243 32.20 5.51 11.76
CA GLY A 243 33.49 6.20 11.55
C GLY A 243 33.50 7.24 10.42
N ALA A 244 34.69 7.69 10.00
CA ALA A 244 34.87 8.91 9.21
C ALA A 244 34.72 8.75 7.68
N ASP A 245 34.59 7.53 7.17
CA ASP A 245 34.50 7.24 5.73
C ASP A 245 33.91 5.85 5.51
N ASN A 246 32.60 5.70 5.65
CA ASN A 246 31.92 4.41 5.52
C ASN A 246 30.65 4.45 4.64
N SER A 247 30.59 5.40 3.70
CA SER A 247 29.62 5.35 2.62
C SER A 247 29.97 4.18 1.69
N VAL A 248 29.36 3.03 1.91
CA VAL A 248 29.43 1.88 1.01
C VAL A 248 28.41 2.10 -0.11
N THR A 249 28.85 2.05 -1.36
CA THR A 249 27.90 1.87 -2.46
C THR A 249 27.30 0.46 -2.31
N GLY A 250 25.99 0.39 -2.07
CA GLY A 250 25.27 -0.87 -1.97
C GLY A 250 25.30 -1.67 -3.28
N SER A 251 24.70 -2.85 -3.30
CA SER A 251 24.66 -3.72 -4.48
C SER A 251 23.89 -3.09 -5.65
N ASN A 252 24.60 -2.43 -6.55
CA ASN A 252 24.05 -1.93 -7.80
C ASN A 252 23.84 -3.08 -8.80
N GLY A 253 22.76 -3.00 -9.58
CA GLY A 253 22.45 -3.98 -10.61
C GLY A 253 21.58 -5.15 -10.13
N ASP A 254 21.26 -5.21 -8.83
CA ASP A 254 20.31 -6.18 -8.29
C ASP A 254 18.91 -5.96 -8.89
N SER A 255 18.13 -7.04 -8.98
CA SER A 255 16.78 -7.00 -9.53
C SER A 255 15.87 -7.85 -8.67
N ASP A 256 14.82 -7.23 -8.14
CA ASP A 256 13.79 -7.91 -7.38
C ASP A 256 12.61 -8.25 -8.30
N PHE A 257 12.39 -9.55 -8.51
CA PHE A 257 11.37 -10.09 -9.41
C PHE A 257 10.29 -10.80 -8.61
N ALA A 258 9.03 -10.41 -8.81
CA ALA A 258 7.89 -11.06 -8.20
C ALA A 258 6.83 -11.41 -9.25
N ALA A 259 6.18 -12.56 -9.08
CA ALA A 259 5.04 -12.99 -9.89
C ALA A 259 3.80 -13.13 -9.02
N THR A 260 2.66 -12.63 -9.51
CA THR A 260 1.37 -12.71 -8.83
C THR A 260 0.33 -13.30 -9.76
N PHE A 261 -0.59 -14.06 -9.19
CA PHE A 261 -1.67 -14.71 -9.93
C PHE A 261 -2.99 -14.49 -9.22
N GLY A 262 -4.07 -14.39 -9.99
CA GLY A 262 -5.40 -14.16 -9.44
C GLY A 262 -6.49 -14.84 -10.22
N LEU A 263 -7.60 -15.12 -9.52
CA LEU A 263 -8.86 -15.58 -10.10
C LEU A 263 -9.97 -14.66 -9.63
N GLY A 264 -10.85 -14.28 -10.56
CA GLY A 264 -12.07 -13.53 -10.28
C GLY A 264 -13.30 -14.34 -10.67
N PHE A 265 -14.36 -14.27 -9.88
CA PHE A 265 -15.63 -14.92 -10.14
C PHE A 265 -16.78 -13.94 -9.95
N ASP A 266 -17.65 -13.84 -10.95
CA ASP A 266 -18.89 -13.05 -10.88
C ASP A 266 -20.08 -14.00 -10.64
N TYR A 267 -20.72 -13.87 -9.48
CA TYR A 267 -21.91 -14.65 -9.11
C TYR A 267 -23.23 -13.90 -9.41
N GLY A 268 -23.17 -12.77 -10.12
CA GLY A 268 -24.30 -11.90 -10.49
C GLY A 268 -24.83 -11.03 -9.35
N GLY A 269 -24.72 -11.50 -8.10
CA GLY A 269 -25.01 -10.70 -6.90
C GLY A 269 -23.76 -10.08 -6.29
N PHE A 270 -22.62 -10.74 -6.38
CA PHE A 270 -21.34 -10.28 -5.83
C PHE A 270 -20.19 -10.86 -6.66
N THR A 271 -19.02 -10.24 -6.57
CA THR A 271 -17.78 -10.78 -7.13
C THR A 271 -16.89 -11.32 -6.02
N LEU A 272 -16.14 -12.38 -6.33
CA LEU A 272 -15.09 -12.94 -5.51
C LEU A 272 -13.77 -12.81 -6.27
N ASP A 273 -12.81 -12.09 -5.71
CA ASP A 273 -11.46 -11.96 -6.28
C ASP A 273 -10.45 -12.57 -5.32
N MET A 274 -9.64 -13.51 -5.81
CA MET A 274 -8.67 -14.28 -5.03
C MET A 274 -7.26 -14.10 -5.57
N VAL A 275 -6.29 -14.05 -4.66
CA VAL A 275 -4.87 -14.15 -4.98
C VAL A 275 -4.40 -15.58 -4.78
N ILE A 276 -3.80 -16.13 -5.82
CA ILE A 276 -3.44 -17.55 -5.92
C ILE A 276 -1.99 -17.76 -5.53
N ASN A 277 -1.73 -18.82 -4.77
CA ASN A 277 -0.37 -19.24 -4.46
C ASN A 277 0.35 -19.68 -5.74
N PRO A 278 1.59 -19.20 -5.99
CA PRO A 278 2.37 -19.60 -7.16
C PRO A 278 2.56 -21.13 -7.28
N GLY A 279 2.53 -21.84 -6.16
CA GLY A 279 2.60 -23.31 -6.10
C GLY A 279 1.55 -24.02 -6.96
N PHE A 280 0.37 -23.40 -7.13
CA PHE A 280 -0.68 -23.92 -8.01
C PHE A 280 -0.22 -24.05 -9.47
N TYR A 281 0.66 -23.17 -9.94
CA TYR A 281 1.14 -23.21 -11.32
C TYR A 281 2.26 -24.23 -11.52
N THR A 282 3.07 -24.48 -10.50
CA THR A 282 4.13 -25.48 -10.56
C THR A 282 3.63 -26.90 -10.32
N ASP A 283 2.54 -27.06 -9.56
CA ASP A 283 1.92 -28.35 -9.27
C ASP A 283 0.38 -28.26 -9.15
N PRO A 284 -0.33 -28.00 -10.26
CA PRO A 284 -1.79 -27.83 -10.22
C PRO A 284 -2.53 -29.10 -9.81
N VAL A 285 -1.93 -30.28 -10.03
CA VAL A 285 -2.59 -31.57 -9.77
C VAL A 285 -2.77 -31.78 -8.28
N SER A 286 -1.75 -31.48 -7.45
CA SER A 286 -1.88 -31.63 -6.00
C SER A 286 -2.98 -30.74 -5.45
N HIS A 287 -3.11 -29.49 -5.91
CA HIS A 287 -4.19 -28.59 -5.51
C HIS A 287 -5.57 -29.04 -5.99
N ILE A 288 -5.72 -29.56 -7.20
CA ILE A 288 -7.00 -30.06 -7.73
C ILE A 288 -7.45 -31.33 -6.99
N THR A 289 -6.50 -32.18 -6.62
CA THR A 289 -6.76 -33.47 -5.96
C THR A 289 -6.77 -33.39 -4.43
N GLY A 290 -6.46 -32.23 -3.85
CA GLY A 290 -6.42 -32.00 -2.40
C GLY A 290 -5.19 -32.57 -1.69
N PHE A 291 -4.12 -32.88 -2.43
CA PHE A 291 -2.82 -33.36 -1.92
C PHE A 291 -1.76 -32.25 -1.87
N ASN A 292 -2.20 -30.99 -1.87
CA ASN A 292 -1.35 -29.81 -1.75
C ASN A 292 -0.96 -29.54 -0.29
N ASP A 293 0.28 -29.13 -0.07
CA ASP A 293 0.77 -28.72 1.25
C ASP A 293 0.39 -27.27 1.61
N SER A 294 0.11 -26.43 0.60
CA SER A 294 -0.26 -25.02 0.76
C SER A 294 -1.67 -24.77 0.24
N SER A 295 -2.40 -23.79 0.78
CA SER A 295 -3.74 -23.42 0.30
C SER A 295 -3.71 -22.99 -1.18
N LEU A 296 -4.85 -23.07 -1.88
CA LEU A 296 -4.95 -22.60 -3.27
C LEU A 296 -4.67 -21.09 -3.39
N GLY A 297 -5.28 -20.31 -2.51
CA GLY A 297 -5.07 -18.87 -2.40
C GLY A 297 -4.66 -18.48 -0.99
N TYR A 298 -4.11 -17.29 -0.85
CA TYR A 298 -3.66 -16.74 0.44
C TYR A 298 -4.43 -15.47 0.85
N ALA A 299 -5.15 -14.84 -0.07
CA ALA A 299 -6.03 -13.72 0.21
C ALA A 299 -7.22 -13.73 -0.76
N ALA A 300 -8.37 -13.24 -0.29
CA ALA A 300 -9.54 -13.03 -1.12
C ALA A 300 -10.30 -11.76 -0.71
N SER A 301 -11.10 -11.25 -1.64
CA SER A 301 -12.05 -10.17 -1.42
C SER A 301 -13.42 -10.52 -1.99
N ILE A 302 -14.47 -10.09 -1.30
CA ILE A 302 -15.86 -10.23 -1.75
C ILE A 302 -16.42 -8.82 -1.94
N THR A 303 -16.96 -8.54 -3.12
CA THR A 303 -17.49 -7.22 -3.45
C THR A 303 -18.95 -7.31 -3.86
N TYR A 304 -19.81 -6.53 -3.20
CA TYR A 304 -21.19 -6.28 -3.57
C TYR A 304 -21.29 -4.87 -4.12
N ALA A 305 -21.68 -4.69 -5.39
CA ALA A 305 -21.84 -3.38 -6.01
C ALA A 305 -23.31 -3.17 -6.42
N TRP A 306 -23.80 -1.93 -6.35
CA TRP A 306 -25.19 -1.56 -6.70
C TRP A 306 -25.28 -0.23 -7.42
#